data_AF-A0A7D5GP05-F1
#
_entry.id   AF-A0A7D5GP05-F1
#
_cell.length_a   1.000
_cell.length_b   1.000
_cell.length_c   1.000
_cell.angle_alpha   90.00
_cell.angle_beta   90.00
_cell.angle_gamma   90.00
#
_symmetry.space_group_name_H-M   'P 1'
#
loop_
_entity.id
_entity.type
_entity.pdbx_description
1 polymer ?
#
loop_
_entity_poly.entity_id
_entity_poly.type
_entity_poly.pdbx_seq_one_letter_code
_entity_poly.pdbx_strand_id
1 'polypeptide(L)' 'MTYIVSCSECNIRDEIEDPEEVLELQERHQAEYGDRHILEFHLVH' A
#
# COMPACT_ATOMS: atom_id res chain seq x y z
N MET A 1 -11.58 0.75 10.17
CA MET A 1 -11.19 -0.51 9.49
C MET A 1 -9.75 -0.29 9.10
N THR A 2 -8.84 -1.18 9.48
CA THR A 2 -7.41 -0.94 9.28
C THR A 2 -6.96 -1.73 8.06
N TYR A 3 -6.21 -1.09 7.17
CA TYR A 3 -5.57 -1.68 6.02
C TYR A 3 -4.10 -1.92 6.36
N ILE A 4 -3.66 -3.17 6.25
CA ILE A 4 -2.23 -3.45 6.19
C ILE A 4 -1.83 -3.37 4.73
N VAL A 5 -0.96 -2.42 4.41
CA VAL A 5 -0.38 -2.25 3.09
C VAL A 5 1.05 -2.77 3.12
N SER A 6 1.43 -3.63 2.18
CA SER A 6 2.79 -4.14 2.10
C SER A 6 3.31 -4.19 0.67
N CYS A 7 4.61 -3.93 0.49
CA CYS A 7 5.32 -4.19 -0.76
C CYS A 7 6.56 -5.03 -0.47
N SER A 8 6.65 -6.21 -1.11
CA SER A 8 7.78 -7.12 -0.93
C SER A 8 9.10 -6.58 -1.48
N GLU A 9 9.05 -5.77 -2.54
CA GLU A 9 10.24 -5.19 -3.17
C GLU A 9 10.82 -4.02 -2.36
N CYS A 10 9.94 -3.17 -1.79
CA CYS A 10 10.37 -2.09 -0.90
C CYS A 10 10.60 -2.56 0.55
N ASN A 11 10.21 -3.80 0.88
CA ASN A 11 10.20 -4.34 2.23
C ASN A 11 9.46 -3.42 3.22
N ILE A 12 8.36 -2.80 2.77
CA ILE A 12 7.49 -1.94 3.59
C ILE A 12 6.26 -2.72 4.03
N ARG A 13 5.80 -2.41 5.24
CA ARG A 13 4.54 -2.88 5.81
C ARG A 13 4.01 -1.80 6.74
N ASP A 14 2.93 -1.15 6.33
CA ASP A 14 2.28 -0.06 7.06
C ASP A 14 0.83 -0.40 7.39
N GLU A 15 0.34 0.20 8.46
CA GLU A 15 -1.04 0.11 8.91
C GLU A 15 -1.72 1.47 8.70
N ILE A 16 -2.77 1.48 7.88
CA ILE A 16 -3.47 2.70 7.47
C ILE A 16 -4.95 2.54 7.79
N GLU A 17 -5.53 3.48 8.54
CA GLU A 17 -6.96 3.43 8.89
C GLU A 17 -7.82 4.18 7.86
N ASP A 18 -7.25 5.15 7.16
CA ASP A 18 -7.95 5.96 6.17
C ASP A 18 -7.84 5.33 4.76
N PRO A 19 -8.96 4.92 4.14
CA PRO A 19 -8.94 4.40 2.78
C PRO A 19 -8.44 5.42 1.74
N GLU A 20 -8.55 6.73 1.98
CA GLU A 20 -8.01 7.73 1.05
C GLU A 20 -6.47 7.69 1.04
N GLU A 21 -5.83 7.55 2.20
CA GLU A 21 -4.37 7.41 2.31
C GLU A 21 -3.85 6.14 1.61
N VAL A 22 -4.63 5.05 1.64
CA VAL A 22 -4.30 3.81 0.93
C VAL A 22 -4.24 4.03 -0.59
N LEU A 23 -5.20 4.79 -1.13
CA LEU A 23 -5.28 5.11 -2.56
C LEU A 23 -4.14 6.05 -2.98
N GLU A 24 -3.86 7.09 -2.18
CA GLU A 24 -2.74 8.00 -2.44
C GLU A 24 -1.40 7.26 -2.41
N LEU A 25 -1.22 6.35 -1.44
CA LEU A 25 -0.04 5.51 -1.36
C LEU A 25 0.09 4.63 -2.61
N GLN A 26 -1.01 4.03 -3.06
CA GLN A 26 -1.02 3.20 -4.27
C GLN A 26 -0.60 3.99 -5.52
N GLU A 27 -1.22 5.16 -5.75
CA GLU A 27 -0.91 6.00 -6.91
C GLU A 27 0.55 6.47 -6.89
N ARG A 28 1.03 6.95 -5.74
CA ARG A 28 2.42 7.40 -5.59
C ARG A 28 3.41 6.26 -5.81
N HIS A 29 3.15 5.09 -5.24
CA HIS A 29 4.03 3.93 -5.37
C HIS A 29 4.08 3.42 -6.81
N GLN A 30 2.93 3.36 -7.49
CA GLN A 30 2.88 2.98 -8.89
C GLN A 30 3.56 4.02 -9.80
N ALA A 31 3.43 5.32 -9.50
CA ALA A 31 4.12 6.37 -10.24
C ALA A 31 5.65 6.30 -10.09
N GLU A 32 6.15 5.91 -8.92
CA GLU A 32 7.58 5.84 -8.61
C GLU A 32 8.25 4.55 -9.12
N TYR A 33 7.61 3.40 -8.91
CA TYR A 33 8.19 2.08 -9.16
C TYR A 33 7.57 1.33 -10.35
N GLY A 34 6.47 1.83 -10.90
CA GLY A 34 5.72 1.21 -11.99
C GLY A 34 5.11 -0.15 -11.60
N ASP A 35 4.85 -0.99 -12.60
CA ASP A 35 4.27 -2.33 -12.41
C ASP A 35 5.25 -3.34 -11.79
N ARG A 36 6.48 -2.90 -11.49
CA ARG A 36 7.53 -3.76 -10.97
C ARG A 36 7.36 -4.03 -9.48
N HIS A 37 6.77 -3.07 -8.75
CA HIS A 37 6.46 -3.20 -7.33
C HIS A 37 4.94 -3.33 -7.18
N ILE A 38 4.51 -4.38 -6.49
CA ILE A 38 3.09 -4.64 -6.23
C ILE A 38 2.83 -4.35 -4.75
N LEU A 39 1.82 -3.51 -4.49
CA LEU A 39 1.27 -3.32 -3.16
C LEU A 39 0.18 -4.36 -2.90
N GLU A 40 0.29 -5.06 -1.78
CA GLU A 40 -0.71 -5.98 -1.26
C GLU A 40 -1.47 -5.31 -0.12
N PHE A 41 -2.80 -5.46 -0.13
CA PHE A 41 -3.70 -4.84 0.84
C PHE A 41 -4.44 -5.92 1.62
N HIS A 42 -4.33 -5.90 2.94
CA HIS A 42 -5.09 -6.77 3.83
C HIS A 42 -6.00 -5.94 4.74
N LEU A 43 -7.30 -6.19 4.65
CA LEU A 43 -8.28 -5.62 5.58
C LEU A 43 -8.21 -6.35 6.91
N VAL A 44 -8.01 -5.60 7.98
CA VAL A 44 -7.97 -6.08 9.37
C VAL A 44 -9.07 -5.38 10.16
N HIS A 45 -9.78 -6.19 10.96
CA HIS A 45 -11.05 -5.83 11.57
C HIS A 45 -10.94 -5.44 13.04
#